data_AF-A0A7J9HAE2-F1
#
_entry.id   AF-A0A7J9HAE2-F1
#
_cell.length_a   1.000
_cell.length_b   1.000
_cell.length_c   1.000
_cell.angle_alpha   90.00
_cell.angle_beta   90.00
_cell.angle_gamma   90.00
#
_symmetry.space_group_name_H-M   'P 1'
#
loop_
_entity.id
_entity.type
_entity.pdbx_description
1 polymer ?
#
loop_
_entity_poly.entity_id
_entity_poly.type
_entity_poly.pdbx_seq_one_letter_code
_entity_poly.pdbx_strand_id
1 'polypeptide(L)'
;DQWSPALTLKTALLSVQALLSAPEPDDPQDAVVAQQYLREYQTFVGTARYWTESFAKASSLGVEEKVQRLVEMGFPDGLVRSTLEAVGGDENLALEKLLSS
;
A
#
# COMPACT_ATOMS: atom_id res chain seq x y z
N ASP A 1 -16.04 21.48 10.04
CA ASP A 1 -17.28 21.54 10.84
C ASP A 1 -18.37 20.51 10.53
N GLN A 2 -18.04 19.27 10.11
CA GLN A 2 -19.05 18.20 9.95
C GLN A 2 -18.92 17.07 10.99
N TRP A 3 -18.12 17.25 12.03
CA TRP A 3 -17.96 16.22 13.03
C TRP A 3 -19.16 16.20 13.98
N SER A 4 -19.75 15.02 14.17
CA SER A 4 -20.78 14.77 15.18
C SER A 4 -20.35 13.62 16.09
N PRO A 5 -20.71 13.63 17.39
CA PRO A 5 -20.34 12.60 18.34
C PRO A 5 -20.96 11.22 18.06
N ALA A 6 -21.86 11.12 17.06
CA ALA A 6 -22.43 9.87 16.56
C ALA A 6 -21.53 9.16 15.53
N LEU A 7 -20.50 9.83 15.01
CA LEU A 7 -19.52 9.20 14.12
C LEU A 7 -18.61 8.28 14.94
N THR A 8 -18.88 6.98 14.86
CA THR A 8 -17.97 5.96 15.40
C THR A 8 -16.72 5.86 14.53
N LEU A 9 -15.64 5.33 15.11
CA LEU A 9 -14.37 5.10 14.38
C LEU A 9 -14.59 4.29 13.08
N LYS A 10 -15.52 3.33 13.10
CA LYS A 10 -15.92 2.55 11.92
C LYS A 10 -16.54 3.40 10.82
N THR A 11 -17.41 4.33 11.19
CA THR A 11 -18.08 5.23 10.23
C THR A 11 -17.09 6.21 9.61
N ALA A 12 -16.12 6.71 10.39
CA ALA A 12 -15.04 7.55 9.89
C ALA A 12 -14.09 6.81 8.92
N LEU A 13 -13.75 5.55 9.22
CA LEU A 13 -12.93 4.73 8.31
C LEU A 13 -13.65 4.42 7.00
N LEU A 14 -14.96 4.14 7.07
CA LEU A 14 -15.79 3.92 5.87
C LEU A 14 -15.89 5.20 5.02
N SER A 15 -15.99 6.38 5.62
CA SER A 15 -15.98 7.63 4.85
C SER A 15 -14.64 7.89 4.16
N VAL A 16 -13.52 7.55 4.80
CA VAL A 16 -12.19 7.65 4.16
C VAL A 16 -12.07 6.66 3.00
N GLN A 17 -12.52 5.41 3.17
CA GLN A 17 -12.53 4.43 2.09
C GLN A 17 -13.40 4.88 0.91
N ALA A 18 -14.57 5.48 1.19
CA ALA A 18 -15.44 6.03 0.17
C ALA A 18 -14.78 7.21 -0.58
N LEU A 19 -14.13 8.12 0.14
CA LEU A 19 -13.39 9.25 -0.46
C LEU A 19 -12.26 8.79 -1.38
N LEU A 20 -11.54 7.72 -1.01
CA LEU A 20 -10.50 7.11 -1.85
C LEU A 20 -11.08 6.43 -3.11
N SER A 21 -12.36 6.03 -3.08
CA SER A 21 -13.04 5.38 -4.21
C SER A 21 -13.73 6.37 -5.16
N ALA A 22 -14.08 7.56 -4.66
CA ALA A 22 -14.70 8.64 -5.40
C ALA A 22 -14.03 9.97 -5.02
N PRO A 23 -12.92 10.35 -5.69
CA PRO A 23 -12.29 11.64 -5.44
C PRO A 23 -13.23 12.77 -5.88
N GLU A 24 -13.39 13.78 -5.03
CA GLU A 24 -14.26 14.95 -5.29
C GLU A 24 -13.41 16.09 -5.91
N PRO A 25 -13.47 16.32 -7.22
CA PRO A 25 -12.59 17.28 -7.88
C PRO A 25 -13.02 18.74 -7.70
N ASP A 26 -14.27 18.99 -7.29
CA ASP A 26 -14.83 20.34 -7.08
C ASP A 26 -14.47 20.94 -5.70
N ASP A 27 -14.04 20.12 -4.73
CA ASP A 27 -13.48 20.57 -3.43
C ASP A 27 -12.11 19.94 -3.17
N PRO A 28 -11.06 20.36 -3.91
CA PRO A 28 -9.79 19.66 -3.91
C PRO A 28 -8.98 19.95 -2.64
N GLN A 29 -8.64 18.89 -1.90
CA GLN A 29 -7.65 18.97 -0.80
C GLN A 29 -6.24 19.32 -1.33
N ASP A 30 -5.93 18.92 -2.56
CA ASP A 30 -4.74 19.28 -3.32
C ASP A 30 -5.14 19.72 -4.74
N ALA A 31 -4.97 21.02 -5.02
CA ALA A 31 -5.39 21.62 -6.29
C ALA A 31 -4.61 21.09 -7.51
N VAL A 32 -3.36 20.64 -7.33
CA VAL A 32 -2.52 20.13 -8.42
C VAL A 32 -2.98 18.72 -8.80
N VAL A 33 -3.22 17.86 -7.82
CA VAL A 33 -3.72 16.50 -8.03
C VAL A 33 -5.13 16.51 -8.63
N ALA A 34 -5.99 17.43 -8.18
CA ALA A 34 -7.33 17.57 -8.74
C ALA A 34 -7.34 18.10 -10.19
N GLN A 35 -6.46 19.06 -10.52
CA GLN A 35 -6.29 19.47 -11.92
C GLN A 35 -5.79 18.33 -12.79
N GLN A 36 -4.86 17.53 -12.29
CA GLN A 36 -4.36 16.34 -12.98
C GLN A 36 -5.47 15.28 -13.15
N TYR A 37 -6.33 15.09 -12.13
CA TYR A 37 -7.50 14.21 -12.23
C TYR A 37 -8.48 14.66 -13.33
N LEU A 38 -8.80 15.95 -13.38
CA LEU A 38 -9.75 16.53 -14.33
C LEU A 38 -9.22 16.65 -15.76
N ARG A 39 -7.93 16.98 -15.93
CA ARG A 39 -7.32 17.27 -17.24
C ARG A 39 -6.57 16.08 -17.82
N GLU A 40 -5.97 15.25 -16.98
CA GLU A 40 -5.02 14.21 -17.35
C GLU A 40 -5.22 12.92 -16.54
N TYR A 41 -6.44 12.37 -16.62
CA TYR A 41 -6.84 11.18 -15.86
C TYR A 41 -5.87 9.99 -16.01
N GLN A 42 -5.30 9.77 -17.20
CA GLN A 42 -4.32 8.71 -17.42
C GLN A 42 -3.03 8.92 -16.62
N THR A 43 -2.53 10.15 -16.57
CA THR A 43 -1.37 10.53 -15.74
C THR A 43 -1.71 10.36 -14.27
N PHE A 44 -2.90 10.80 -13.82
CA PHE A 44 -3.39 10.59 -12.46
C PHE A 44 -3.40 9.11 -12.06
N VAL A 45 -3.95 8.22 -12.90
CA VAL A 45 -3.99 6.78 -12.62
C VAL A 45 -2.58 6.19 -12.53
N GLY A 46 -1.65 6.61 -13.40
CA GLY A 46 -0.25 6.19 -13.35
C GLY A 46 0.45 6.62 -12.05
N THR A 47 0.29 7.88 -11.67
CA THR A 47 0.84 8.41 -10.41
C THR A 47 0.19 7.73 -9.20
N ALA A 48 -1.13 7.63 -9.12
CA ALA A 48 -1.83 6.97 -8.02
C ALA A 48 -1.40 5.50 -7.85
N ARG A 49 -1.22 4.78 -8.96
CA ARG A 49 -0.64 3.43 -8.95
C ARG A 49 0.78 3.45 -8.37
N TYR A 50 1.68 4.29 -8.89
CA TYR A 50 3.05 4.39 -8.40
C TYR A 50 3.14 4.67 -6.88
N TRP A 51 2.33 5.61 -6.38
CA TRP A 51 2.29 5.94 -4.95
C TRP A 51 1.71 4.78 -4.12
N THR A 52 0.67 4.12 -4.62
CA THR A 52 0.11 2.93 -3.97
C THR A 52 1.16 1.81 -3.91
N GLU A 53 1.90 1.60 -5.00
CA GLU A 53 2.97 0.61 -5.05
C GLU A 53 4.14 0.94 -4.13
N SER A 54 4.48 2.22 -3.97
CA SER A 54 5.63 2.65 -3.17
C SER A 54 5.31 2.70 -1.67
N PHE A 55 4.10 3.12 -1.30
CA PHE A 55 3.77 3.47 0.10
C PHE A 55 2.65 2.65 0.71
N ALA A 56 1.77 2.05 -0.09
CA ALA A 56 0.57 1.36 0.38
C ALA A 56 0.50 -0.13 -0.01
N LYS A 57 1.56 -0.68 -0.61
CA LYS A 57 1.70 -2.13 -0.77
C LYS A 57 1.79 -2.75 0.63
N ALA A 58 0.88 -3.66 0.94
CA ALA A 58 0.94 -4.45 2.18
C ALA A 58 2.27 -5.22 2.32
N SER A 59 2.98 -5.42 1.22
CA SER A 59 4.31 -5.98 1.15
C SER A 59 5.45 -5.00 1.46
N SER A 60 5.23 -3.70 1.74
CA SER A 60 6.32 -2.82 2.22
C SER A 60 6.27 -2.63 3.74
N LEU A 61 5.08 -2.65 4.36
CA LEU A 61 4.95 -2.69 5.81
C LEU A 61 5.31 -4.08 6.35
N GLY A 62 6.49 -4.20 6.95
CA GLY A 62 6.94 -5.41 7.64
C GLY A 62 7.71 -6.39 6.76
N VAL A 63 7.98 -6.09 5.48
CA VAL A 63 8.92 -6.91 4.71
C VAL A 63 10.33 -6.83 5.27
N GLU A 64 10.78 -5.67 5.74
CA GLU A 64 12.12 -5.60 6.36
C GLU A 64 12.20 -6.45 7.63
N GLU A 65 11.13 -6.50 8.43
CA GLU A 65 11.06 -7.38 9.61
C GLU A 65 11.03 -8.86 9.22
N LYS A 66 10.28 -9.22 8.18
CA LYS A 66 10.25 -10.58 7.64
C LYS A 66 11.60 -10.99 7.04
N VAL A 67 12.26 -10.09 6.31
CA VAL A 67 13.61 -10.29 5.78
C VAL A 67 14.57 -10.56 6.93
N GLN A 68 14.55 -9.73 7.97
CA GLN A 68 15.40 -9.88 9.15
C GLN A 68 15.20 -11.24 9.83
N ARG A 69 13.95 -11.68 10.05
CA ARG A 69 13.68 -13.00 10.65
C ARG A 69 14.22 -14.16 9.80
N LEU A 70 14.05 -14.10 8.48
CA LEU A 70 14.52 -15.15 7.58
C LEU A 70 16.05 -15.14 7.46
N VAL A 71 16.68 -13.98 7.52
CA VAL A 71 18.14 -13.85 7.59
C VAL A 71 18.68 -14.40 8.91
N GLU A 72 17.98 -14.16 10.03
CA GLU A 72 18.30 -14.75 11.34
C GLU A 72 18.19 -16.28 11.34
N MET A 73 17.31 -16.84 10.51
CA MET A 73 17.23 -18.30 10.27
C MET A 73 18.41 -18.85 9.43
N GLY A 74 19.29 -17.98 8.93
CA GLY A 74 20.51 -18.35 8.20
C GLY A 74 20.42 -18.25 6.68
N PHE A 75 19.31 -17.72 6.14
CA PHE A 75 19.17 -17.52 4.70
C PHE A 75 19.87 -16.24 4.23
N PRO A 76 20.46 -16.22 3.02
CA PRO A 76 21.13 -15.03 2.50
C PRO A 76 20.11 -13.93 2.14
N ASP A 77 20.36 -12.71 2.61
CA ASP A 77 19.51 -11.51 2.45
C ASP A 77 19.00 -11.32 1.01
N GLY A 78 19.90 -11.42 0.03
CA GLY A 78 19.53 -11.24 -1.38
C GLY A 78 18.51 -12.26 -1.89
N LEU A 79 18.62 -13.52 -1.43
CA LEU A 79 17.67 -14.58 -1.81
C LEU A 79 16.34 -14.41 -1.07
N VAL A 80 16.40 -14.05 0.21
CA VAL A 80 15.21 -13.78 1.04
C VAL A 80 14.38 -12.66 0.46
N ARG A 81 15.01 -11.53 0.12
CA ARG A 81 14.33 -10.37 -0.49
C ARG A 81 13.71 -10.73 -1.83
N SER A 82 14.46 -11.38 -2.72
CA SER A 82 13.95 -11.81 -4.01
C SER A 82 12.77 -12.79 -3.88
N THR A 83 12.84 -13.71 -2.91
CA THR A 83 11.77 -14.69 -2.68
C THR A 83 10.54 -14.04 -2.07
N LEU A 84 10.70 -13.17 -1.06
CA LEU A 84 9.60 -12.39 -0.46
C LEU A 84 8.92 -11.49 -1.50
N GLU A 85 9.67 -10.85 -2.38
CA GLU A 85 9.11 -10.08 -3.50
C GLU A 85 8.32 -10.97 -4.46
N ALA A 86 8.86 -12.15 -4.80
CA ALA A 86 8.20 -13.09 -5.70
C ALA A 86 6.90 -13.70 -5.14
N VAL A 87 6.76 -13.78 -3.81
CA VAL A 87 5.54 -14.28 -3.15
C VAL A 87 4.65 -13.16 -2.60
N GLY A 88 4.92 -11.90 -2.95
CA GLY A 88 4.09 -10.77 -2.55
C GLY A 88 4.14 -10.42 -1.06
N GLY A 89 5.25 -10.74 -0.38
CA GLY A 89 5.49 -10.43 1.04
C GLY A 89 4.91 -11.44 2.03
N ASP A 90 4.50 -12.63 1.57
CA ASP A 90 4.08 -13.73 2.44
C ASP A 90 5.30 -14.48 3.03
N GLU A 91 5.41 -14.48 4.36
CA GLU A 91 6.55 -15.07 5.08
C GLU A 91 6.55 -16.60 5.00
N ASN A 92 5.38 -17.23 5.07
CA ASN A 92 5.27 -18.70 5.06
C ASN A 92 5.58 -19.26 3.67
N LEU A 93 5.05 -18.63 2.62
CA LEU A 93 5.35 -19.03 1.24
C LEU A 93 6.82 -18.78 0.89
N ALA A 94 7.41 -17.69 1.41
CA ALA A 94 8.84 -17.43 1.22
C ALA A 94 9.69 -18.51 1.91
N LEU A 95 9.37 -18.89 3.14
CA LEU A 95 10.04 -19.96 3.87
C LEU A 95 9.98 -21.30 3.15
N GLU A 96 8.79 -21.71 2.71
CA GLU A 96 8.60 -22.98 2.02
C GLU A 96 9.44 -23.04 0.73
N LYS A 97 9.49 -21.93 -0.01
CA LYS A 97 10.27 -21.81 -1.24
C LYS A 97 11.79 -21.76 -1.00
N LEU A 98 12.22 -21.16 0.10
CA LEU A 98 13.63 -21.13 0.53
C LEU A 98 14.11 -22.51 1.01
N LEU A 99 13.25 -23.27 1.70
CA LEU A 99 13.54 -24.64 2.15
C LEU A 99 13.45 -25.67 1.01
N SER A 100 12.68 -25.37 -0.03
CA SER A 100 12.54 -26.17 -1.25
C SER A 100 13.63 -25.89 -2.30
N SER A 101 14.45 -24.85 -2.13
CA SER A 101 15.55 -24.48 -3.06
C SER A 101 16.88 -25.13 -2.70
#